data_AF-A0A3B8QQH2-F1
#
_entry.id   AF-A0A3B8QQH2-F1
#
_cell.length_a   1.000
_cell.length_b   1.000
_cell.length_c   1.000
_cell.angle_alpha   90.00
_cell.angle_beta   90.00
_cell.angle_gamma   90.00
#
_symmetry.space_group_name_H-M   'P 1'
#
loop_
_entity.id
_entity.type
_entity.pdbx_description
1 polymer ?
#
loop_
_entity_poly.entity_id
_entity_poly.type
_entity_poly.pdbx_seq_one_letter_code
_entity_poly.pdbx_strand_id
1 'polypeptide(L)'
;MLNPSTSLAEGTSLEIEEVFLDVFINDQRKDTVLLLRNEGRFFAGAKDLQLWRLRLPDINPLTFYGDDFYALDALRGLTFKLDESTQSLAMQVPPRLFEATLLNGQEIDFSAPSAASPGGFINYSLSANHAEGLTNSTGSLDLSGFGSWGSAQTRILGLDLNNQARAIRLESTWTRDKPMELTRLRFGDAISGASSWGGMVRFGG
;
A
#
# COMPACT_ATOMS: atom_id res chain seq x y z
N MET A 1 8.88 -87.51 -0.65
CA MET A 1 7.83 -87.32 -1.66
C MET A 1 7.38 -85.87 -1.60
N LEU A 2 7.60 -85.14 -2.70
CA LEU A 2 7.04 -83.82 -2.95
C LEU A 2 5.56 -84.00 -3.34
N ASN A 3 4.68 -83.14 -2.82
CA ASN A 3 3.82 -82.38 -3.71
C ASN A 3 3.42 -81.03 -3.07
N PRO A 4 3.56 -79.91 -3.80
CA PRO A 4 3.25 -78.56 -3.36
C PRO A 4 1.80 -78.20 -3.69
N SER A 5 1.25 -77.18 -3.02
CA SER A 5 0.04 -76.50 -3.49
C SER A 5 0.16 -74.99 -3.28
N THR A 6 0.50 -74.35 -4.41
CA THR A 6 -0.04 -73.08 -4.91
C THR A 6 0.04 -71.83 -4.04
N SER A 7 0.99 -70.97 -4.44
CA SER A 7 0.90 -69.51 -4.45
C SER A 7 -0.54 -69.01 -4.65
N LEU A 8 -1.04 -68.28 -3.66
CA LEU A 8 -1.95 -67.18 -3.92
C LEU A 8 -1.07 -65.97 -4.18
N ALA A 9 -1.13 -65.44 -5.40
CA ALA A 9 -0.71 -64.08 -5.68
C ALA A 9 -1.64 -63.15 -4.88
N GLU A 10 -1.15 -62.69 -3.74
CA GLU A 10 -1.80 -61.64 -2.97
C GLU A 10 -1.56 -60.33 -3.73
N GLY A 11 -2.66 -59.68 -4.13
CA GLY A 11 -2.63 -58.47 -4.95
C GLY A 11 -1.74 -57.41 -4.32
N THR A 12 -0.99 -56.72 -5.17
CA THR A 12 -0.08 -55.61 -4.84
C THR A 12 -0.75 -54.66 -3.85
N SER A 13 -0.40 -54.79 -2.57
CA SER A 13 -0.72 -53.81 -1.54
C SER A 13 0.00 -52.52 -1.92
N LEU A 14 -0.75 -51.46 -2.15
CA LEU A 14 -0.25 -50.13 -2.48
C LEU A 14 0.56 -49.59 -1.30
N GLU A 15 1.88 -49.78 -1.37
CA GLU A 15 2.81 -49.40 -0.31
C GLU A 15 3.12 -47.91 -0.43
N ILE A 16 2.85 -47.17 0.64
CA ILE A 16 3.24 -45.76 0.75
C ILE A 16 4.74 -45.72 0.99
N GLU A 17 5.48 -45.07 0.09
CA GLU A 17 6.93 -44.94 0.19
C GLU A 17 7.29 -43.57 0.80
N GLU A 18 8.17 -43.58 1.79
CA GLU A 18 8.79 -42.38 2.37
C GLU A 18 10.02 -41.99 1.57
N VAL A 19 10.03 -40.79 0.98
CA VAL A 19 11.17 -40.28 0.20
C VAL A 19 11.62 -38.92 0.71
N PHE A 20 12.92 -38.75 0.89
CA PHE A 20 13.54 -37.48 1.24
C PHE A 20 14.08 -36.82 -0.02
N LEU A 21 13.54 -35.66 -0.39
CA LEU A 21 13.91 -34.95 -1.61
C LEU A 21 14.32 -33.51 -1.31
N ASP A 22 15.34 -33.02 -2.00
CA ASP A 22 15.69 -31.60 -2.00
C ASP A 22 14.67 -30.82 -2.84
N VAL A 23 13.88 -29.96 -2.20
CA VAL A 23 12.75 -29.30 -2.83
C VAL A 23 13.14 -27.91 -3.34
N PHE A 24 12.83 -27.67 -4.61
CA PHE A 24 12.94 -26.37 -5.27
C PHE A 24 11.55 -25.87 -5.64
N ILE A 25 11.20 -24.64 -5.26
CA ILE A 25 9.95 -23.98 -5.66
C ILE A 25 10.30 -22.73 -6.45
N ASN A 26 9.85 -22.66 -7.70
CA ASN A 26 10.15 -21.54 -8.61
C ASN A 26 11.65 -21.22 -8.63
N ASP A 27 12.47 -22.25 -8.87
CA ASP A 27 13.94 -22.23 -8.93
C ASP A 27 14.66 -21.83 -7.62
N GLN A 28 13.92 -21.70 -6.51
CA GLN A 28 14.50 -21.45 -5.19
C GLN A 28 14.51 -22.73 -4.35
N ARG A 29 15.69 -23.12 -3.89
CA ARG A 29 15.84 -24.20 -2.90
C ARG A 29 15.08 -23.84 -1.62
N LYS A 30 14.30 -24.78 -1.09
CA LYS A 30 13.61 -24.66 0.21
C LYS A 30 14.37 -25.45 1.25
N ASP A 31 14.23 -26.76 1.26
CA ASP A 31 15.02 -27.66 2.08
C ASP A 31 14.85 -29.12 1.60
N THR A 32 15.57 -30.04 2.24
CA THR A 32 15.30 -31.47 2.13
C THR A 32 14.13 -31.84 3.04
N VAL A 33 13.04 -32.33 2.45
CA VAL A 33 11.81 -32.67 3.18
C VAL A 33 11.39 -34.11 2.93
N LEU A 34 10.63 -34.67 3.87
CA LEU A 34 9.96 -35.95 3.71
C LEU A 34 8.69 -35.75 2.86
N LEU A 35 8.59 -36.50 1.76
CA LEU A 35 7.39 -36.61 0.95
C LEU A 35 6.93 -38.06 0.95
N LEU A 36 5.62 -38.25 0.81
CA LEU A 36 5.07 -39.59 0.58
C LEU A 36 4.87 -39.78 -0.92
N ARG A 37 5.26 -40.95 -1.42
CA ARG A 37 5.00 -41.38 -2.78
C ARG A 37 4.03 -42.55 -2.76
N ASN A 38 2.95 -42.42 -3.52
CA ASN A 38 1.99 -43.50 -3.71
C ASN A 38 1.50 -43.49 -5.17
N GLU A 39 1.68 -44.58 -5.90
CA GLU A 39 1.34 -44.71 -7.33
C GLU A 39 1.89 -43.57 -8.22
N GLY A 40 3.10 -43.07 -7.92
CA GLY A 40 3.72 -41.96 -8.65
C GLY A 40 3.16 -40.57 -8.32
N ARG A 41 2.21 -40.48 -7.40
CA ARG A 41 1.72 -39.22 -6.82
C ARG A 41 2.57 -38.85 -5.62
N PHE A 42 2.83 -37.56 -5.45
CA PHE A 42 3.59 -37.02 -4.33
C PHE A 42 2.67 -36.27 -3.37
N PHE A 43 2.90 -36.48 -2.08
CA PHE A 43 2.19 -35.81 -1.01
C PHE A 43 3.19 -35.08 -0.12
N ALA A 44 2.88 -33.83 0.22
CA ALA A 44 3.69 -33.01 1.11
C ALA A 44 2.96 -32.80 2.44
N GLY A 45 3.72 -32.77 3.54
CA GLY A 45 3.17 -32.51 4.86
C GLY A 45 2.50 -31.13 4.93
N ALA A 46 1.44 -31.02 5.72
CA ALA A 46 0.73 -29.75 5.93
C ALA A 46 1.67 -28.65 6.43
N LYS A 47 2.60 -29.00 7.33
CA LYS A 47 3.62 -28.10 7.90
C LYS A 47 4.56 -27.57 6.81
N ASP A 48 5.01 -28.44 5.89
CA ASP A 48 5.91 -28.04 4.81
C ASP A 48 5.21 -27.11 3.81
N LEU A 49 3.97 -27.42 3.42
CA LEU A 49 3.17 -26.54 2.57
C LEU A 49 2.98 -25.15 3.20
N GLN A 50 2.72 -25.08 4.51
CA GLN A 50 2.61 -23.82 5.24
C GLN A 50 3.94 -23.06 5.31
N LEU A 51 5.06 -23.74 5.53
CA LEU A 51 6.40 -23.13 5.51
C LEU A 51 6.74 -22.56 4.13
N TRP A 52 6.30 -23.24 3.06
CA TRP A 52 6.41 -22.74 1.69
C TRP A 52 5.37 -21.67 1.35
N ARG A 53 4.50 -21.33 2.30
CA ARG A 53 3.38 -20.38 2.17
C ARG A 53 2.41 -20.78 1.06
N LEU A 54 2.26 -22.08 0.79
CA LEU A 54 1.24 -22.61 -0.09
C LEU A 54 -0.06 -22.83 0.68
N ARG A 55 -1.18 -22.50 0.04
CA ARG A 55 -2.51 -22.78 0.59
C ARG A 55 -2.71 -24.30 0.67
N LEU A 56 -3.30 -24.77 1.76
CA LEU A 56 -3.71 -26.17 1.85
C LEU A 56 -4.91 -26.41 0.90
N PRO A 57 -4.87 -27.45 0.06
CA PRO A 57 -5.98 -27.76 -0.82
C PRO A 57 -7.18 -28.25 0.00
N ASP A 58 -8.39 -27.85 -0.39
CA ASP A 58 -9.65 -28.23 0.27
C ASP A 58 -10.06 -29.66 -0.12
N ILE A 59 -9.25 -30.63 0.33
CA ILE A 59 -9.42 -32.07 0.13
C ILE A 59 -9.10 -32.80 1.43
N ASN A 60 -9.59 -34.04 1.56
CA ASN A 60 -9.19 -34.89 2.68
C ASN A 60 -7.68 -35.21 2.58
N PRO A 61 -6.88 -34.94 3.63
CA PRO A 61 -5.49 -35.32 3.66
C PRO A 61 -5.31 -36.83 3.82
N LEU A 62 -4.13 -37.31 3.43
CA LEU A 62 -3.62 -38.62 3.80
C LEU A 62 -2.94 -38.50 5.18
N THR A 63 -3.52 -39.08 6.21
CA THR A 63 -2.90 -39.10 7.54
C THR A 63 -1.88 -40.24 7.61
N PHE A 64 -0.63 -39.91 7.92
CA PHE A 64 0.48 -40.85 8.03
C PHE A 64 1.33 -40.52 9.26
N TYR A 65 1.55 -41.49 10.14
CA TYR A 65 2.15 -41.31 11.48
C TYR A 65 1.54 -40.16 12.32
N GLY A 66 0.26 -39.83 12.10
CA GLY A 66 -0.45 -38.77 12.83
C GLY A 66 -0.23 -37.36 12.29
N ASP A 67 0.53 -37.20 11.20
CA ASP A 67 0.63 -35.95 10.44
C ASP A 67 -0.20 -36.03 9.15
N ASP A 68 -0.74 -34.89 8.72
CA ASP A 68 -1.55 -34.79 7.50
C ASP A 68 -0.67 -34.45 6.29
N PHE A 69 -0.82 -35.24 5.23
CA PHE A 69 -0.15 -35.06 3.95
C PHE A 69 -1.16 -34.75 2.84
N TYR A 70 -0.86 -33.73 2.05
CA TYR A 70 -1.71 -33.27 0.96
C TYR A 70 -1.06 -33.56 -0.38
N ALA A 71 -1.86 -34.06 -1.32
CA ALA A 71 -1.38 -34.40 -2.65
C ALA A 71 -0.98 -33.13 -3.42
N LEU A 72 0.23 -33.10 -3.98
CA LEU A 72 0.73 -31.95 -4.73
C LEU A 72 -0.07 -31.69 -6.02
N ASP A 73 -0.68 -32.73 -6.60
CA ASP A 73 -1.53 -32.64 -7.79
C ASP A 73 -2.93 -32.03 -7.50
N ALA A 74 -3.35 -31.98 -6.23
CA ALA A 74 -4.56 -31.28 -5.82
C ALA A 74 -4.43 -29.74 -5.94
N LEU A 75 -3.20 -29.24 -5.93
CA LEU A 75 -2.88 -27.83 -6.12
C LEU A 75 -2.91 -27.48 -7.62
N ARG A 76 -4.10 -27.17 -8.14
CA ARG A 76 -4.33 -27.00 -9.59
C ARG A 76 -3.41 -25.96 -10.24
N GLY A 77 -2.56 -26.47 -11.14
CA GLY A 77 -1.59 -25.70 -11.92
C GLY A 77 -0.20 -25.62 -11.31
N LEU A 78 0.03 -26.31 -10.18
CA LEU A 78 1.37 -26.73 -9.78
C LEU A 78 1.84 -27.82 -10.75
N THR A 79 3.08 -27.71 -11.22
CA THR A 79 3.76 -28.78 -11.96
C THR A 79 5.05 -29.14 -11.25
N PHE A 80 5.43 -30.41 -11.28
CA PHE A 80 6.66 -30.86 -10.64
C PHE A 80 7.45 -31.80 -11.55
N LYS A 81 8.77 -31.84 -11.35
CA LYS A 81 9.69 -32.76 -12.01
C LYS A 81 10.64 -33.33 -10.98
N LEU A 82 10.66 -34.66 -10.90
CA LEU A 82 11.64 -35.41 -10.09
C LEU A 82 12.93 -35.59 -10.90
N ASP A 83 14.06 -35.34 -10.27
CA ASP A 83 15.37 -35.81 -10.73
C ASP A 83 15.88 -36.85 -9.72
N GLU A 84 15.80 -38.12 -10.12
CA GLU A 84 16.20 -39.26 -9.30
C GLU A 84 17.71 -39.30 -9.05
N SER A 85 18.53 -38.73 -9.96
CA SER A 85 19.99 -38.76 -9.84
C SER A 85 20.49 -37.81 -8.75
N THR A 86 19.79 -36.69 -8.58
CA THR A 86 20.11 -35.66 -7.57
C THR A 86 19.19 -35.72 -6.35
N GLN A 87 18.21 -36.64 -6.34
CA GLN A 87 17.17 -36.72 -5.31
C GLN A 87 16.50 -35.36 -5.07
N SER A 88 16.12 -34.68 -6.17
CA SER A 88 15.52 -33.34 -6.11
C SER A 88 14.15 -33.29 -6.76
N LEU A 89 13.28 -32.44 -6.20
CA LEU A 89 11.94 -32.17 -6.73
C LEU A 89 11.83 -30.69 -7.09
N ALA A 90 11.81 -30.41 -8.39
CA ALA A 90 11.60 -29.06 -8.91
C ALA A 90 10.11 -28.82 -9.14
N MET A 91 9.53 -27.88 -8.39
CA MET A 91 8.14 -27.46 -8.49
C MET A 91 8.02 -26.06 -9.09
N GLN A 92 7.10 -25.92 -10.04
CA GLN A 92 6.66 -24.63 -10.57
C GLN A 92 5.27 -24.36 -10.02
N VAL A 93 5.16 -23.32 -9.18
CA VAL A 93 3.97 -22.98 -8.42
C VAL A 93 3.47 -21.59 -8.84
N PRO A 94 2.27 -21.47 -9.43
CA PRO A 94 1.70 -20.18 -9.79
C PRO A 94 1.39 -19.30 -8.56
N PRO A 95 1.54 -17.96 -8.67
CA PRO A 95 1.35 -17.03 -7.55
C PRO A 95 0.04 -17.18 -6.76
N ARG A 96 -1.06 -17.56 -7.44
CA ARG A 96 -2.39 -17.74 -6.85
C ARG A 96 -2.47 -18.84 -5.78
N LEU A 97 -1.52 -19.77 -5.75
CA LEU A 97 -1.47 -20.85 -4.78
C LEU A 97 -0.73 -20.46 -3.50
N PHE A 98 -0.04 -19.32 -3.50
CA PHE A 98 0.58 -18.79 -2.28
C PHE A 98 -0.45 -18.05 -1.42
N GLU A 99 -0.19 -18.02 -0.12
CA GLU A 99 -0.86 -17.14 0.83
C GLU A 99 -0.63 -15.67 0.45
N ALA A 100 -1.68 -14.86 0.58
CA ALA A 100 -1.57 -13.44 0.28
C ALA A 100 -0.56 -12.78 1.22
N THR A 101 0.39 -12.04 0.67
CA THR A 101 1.26 -11.17 1.47
C THR A 101 0.63 -9.78 1.47
N LEU A 102 0.01 -9.41 2.59
CA LEU A 102 -0.41 -8.04 2.83
C LEU A 102 0.85 -7.23 3.17
N LEU A 103 1.35 -6.49 2.20
CA LEU A 103 2.36 -5.46 2.44
C LEU A 103 1.60 -4.25 3.01
N ASN A 104 1.49 -4.19 4.34
CA ASN A 104 1.07 -2.94 4.97
C ASN A 104 2.18 -1.92 4.69
N GLY A 105 1.93 -1.01 3.74
CA GLY A 105 2.66 0.24 3.67
C GLY A 105 2.63 0.88 5.05
N GLN A 106 3.76 1.44 5.48
CA GLN A 106 3.98 2.07 6.77
C GLN A 106 2.68 2.64 7.36
N GLU A 107 2.26 2.14 8.52
CA GLU A 107 1.14 2.68 9.27
C GLU A 107 1.51 4.12 9.66
N ILE A 108 1.10 5.07 8.82
CA ILE A 108 1.23 6.49 9.15
C ILE A 108 0.07 6.76 10.09
N ASP A 109 0.32 6.58 11.38
CA ASP A 109 -0.61 7.00 12.42
C ASP A 109 -0.72 8.53 12.35
N PHE A 110 -1.77 9.01 11.66
CA PHE A 110 -2.02 10.42 11.46
C PHE A 110 -2.44 11.04 12.78
N SER A 111 -1.47 11.49 13.57
CA SER A 111 -1.74 12.32 14.74
C SER A 111 -2.19 13.71 14.30
N ALA A 112 -3.21 14.26 14.98
CA ALA A 112 -3.63 15.63 14.76
C ALA A 112 -2.46 16.59 15.01
N PRO A 113 -2.16 17.53 14.10
CA PRO A 113 -1.15 18.55 14.33
C PRO A 113 -1.46 19.35 15.60
N SER A 114 -0.42 19.78 16.32
CA SER A 114 -0.59 20.66 17.48
C SER A 114 -1.30 21.95 17.06
N ALA A 115 -2.32 22.35 17.81
CA ALA A 115 -3.04 23.60 17.56
C ALA A 115 -2.08 24.80 17.67
N ALA A 116 -2.21 25.75 16.74
CA ALA A 116 -1.42 26.97 16.77
C ALA A 116 -1.80 27.82 17.99
N SER A 117 -0.79 28.31 18.72
CA SER A 117 -0.98 29.37 19.70
C SER A 117 -1.52 30.63 19.00
N PRO A 118 -2.49 31.35 19.59
CA PRO A 118 -3.01 32.57 18.99
C PRO A 118 -1.91 33.62 18.75
N GLY A 119 -1.96 34.28 17.59
CA GLY A 119 -0.96 35.26 17.21
C GLY A 119 -1.37 36.01 15.95
N GLY A 120 -0.49 36.92 15.52
CA GLY A 120 -0.68 37.68 14.30
C GLY A 120 0.59 38.38 13.86
N PHE A 121 0.60 38.80 12.60
CA PHE A 121 1.70 39.55 12.02
C PHE A 121 1.17 40.55 11.01
N ILE A 122 2.01 41.54 10.72
CA ILE A 122 1.77 42.55 9.71
C ILE A 122 2.97 42.57 8.79
N ASN A 123 2.75 42.41 7.49
CA ASN A 123 3.76 42.65 6.47
C ASN A 123 3.41 43.92 5.71
N TYR A 124 4.43 44.67 5.33
CA TYR A 124 4.25 45.90 4.57
C TYR A 124 5.35 46.05 3.51
N SER A 125 5.00 46.71 2.41
CA SER A 125 5.96 47.18 1.42
C SER A 125 5.60 48.61 1.04
N LEU A 126 6.60 49.43 0.77
CA LEU A 126 6.42 50.82 0.36
C LEU A 126 7.43 51.11 -0.76
N SER A 127 6.97 51.80 -1.79
CA SER A 127 7.80 52.29 -2.88
C SER A 127 7.37 53.69 -3.26
N ALA A 128 8.34 54.53 -3.61
CA ALA A 128 8.10 55.88 -4.10
C ALA A 128 9.00 56.13 -5.30
N ASN A 129 8.45 56.79 -6.30
CA ASN A 129 9.16 57.24 -7.49
C ASN A 129 8.92 58.74 -7.64
N HIS A 130 9.99 59.46 -7.96
CA HIS A 130 9.92 60.87 -8.30
C HIS A 130 10.50 61.08 -9.71
N ALA A 131 9.68 61.62 -10.61
CA ALA A 131 10.07 61.93 -11.98
C ALA A 131 9.35 63.19 -12.45
N GLU A 132 10.07 64.09 -13.14
CA GLU A 132 9.50 65.30 -13.76
C GLU A 132 8.65 66.17 -12.81
N GLY A 133 9.03 66.24 -11.53
CA GLY A 133 8.32 67.04 -10.51
C GLY A 133 7.06 66.37 -9.94
N LEU A 134 6.73 65.16 -10.38
CA LEU A 134 5.65 64.34 -9.84
C LEU A 134 6.20 63.25 -8.93
N THR A 135 5.59 63.08 -7.77
CA THR A 135 5.89 61.98 -6.84
C THR A 135 4.73 61.01 -6.84
N ASN A 136 5.02 59.74 -7.14
CA ASN A 136 4.08 58.64 -7.08
C ASN A 136 4.54 57.65 -6.01
N SER A 137 3.64 57.22 -5.13
CA SER A 137 3.94 56.21 -4.12
C SER A 137 2.94 55.06 -4.16
N THR A 138 3.42 53.86 -3.86
CA THR A 138 2.60 52.67 -3.75
C THR A 138 3.01 51.88 -2.52
N GLY A 139 2.06 51.22 -1.89
CA GLY A 139 2.33 50.42 -0.70
C GLY A 139 1.39 49.24 -0.60
N SER A 140 1.87 48.14 -0.04
CA SER A 140 1.03 46.99 0.32
C SER A 140 1.02 46.80 1.83
N LEU A 141 -0.11 46.35 2.36
CA LEU A 141 -0.27 45.99 3.77
C LEU A 141 -1.00 44.66 3.86
N ASP A 142 -0.38 43.68 4.53
CA ASP A 142 -0.96 42.37 4.81
C ASP A 142 -1.15 42.21 6.31
N LEU A 143 -2.41 42.14 6.74
CA LEU A 143 -2.81 41.93 8.12
C LEU A 143 -3.20 40.46 8.28
N SER A 144 -2.51 39.73 9.16
CA SER A 144 -2.78 38.31 9.39
C SER A 144 -2.92 37.98 10.87
N GLY A 145 -3.92 37.18 11.21
CA GLY A 145 -4.13 36.63 12.55
C GLY A 145 -4.40 35.13 12.48
N PHE A 146 -4.01 34.39 13.51
CA PHE A 146 -4.21 32.94 13.58
C PHE A 146 -4.43 32.47 15.02
N GLY A 147 -5.00 31.28 15.17
CA GLY A 147 -5.21 30.59 16.45
C GLY A 147 -6.06 29.33 16.30
N SER A 148 -6.66 28.86 17.40
CA SER A 148 -7.54 27.68 17.40
C SER A 148 -8.80 27.84 16.53
N TRP A 149 -9.17 29.08 16.20
CA TRP A 149 -10.28 29.40 15.30
C TRP A 149 -9.91 29.25 13.81
N GLY A 150 -8.62 29.17 13.46
CA GLY A 150 -8.13 29.18 12.09
C GLY A 150 -7.17 30.33 11.84
N SER A 151 -7.09 30.81 10.61
CA SER A 151 -6.35 32.02 10.23
C SER A 151 -7.22 32.98 9.43
N ALA A 152 -7.01 34.28 9.62
CA ALA A 152 -7.65 35.32 8.84
C ALA A 152 -6.55 36.22 8.27
N GLN A 153 -6.70 36.61 7.01
CA GLN A 153 -5.80 37.54 6.36
C GLN A 153 -6.59 38.61 5.63
N THR A 154 -6.05 39.81 5.55
CA THR A 154 -6.55 40.91 4.72
C THR A 154 -5.38 41.64 4.07
N ARG A 155 -5.45 41.84 2.76
CA ARG A 155 -4.45 42.55 1.98
C ARG A 155 -5.03 43.85 1.44
N ILE A 156 -4.29 44.94 1.61
CA ILE A 156 -4.66 46.29 1.20
C ILE A 156 -3.53 46.87 0.35
N LEU A 157 -3.89 47.55 -0.74
CA LEU A 157 -2.99 48.31 -1.60
C LEU A 157 -3.25 49.80 -1.40
N GLY A 158 -2.25 50.53 -0.91
CA GLY A 158 -2.20 51.99 -0.89
C GLY A 158 -1.56 52.51 -2.17
N LEU A 159 -2.15 53.53 -2.78
CA LEU A 159 -1.63 54.19 -3.97
C LEU A 159 -1.78 55.69 -3.76
N ASP A 160 -0.73 56.46 -4.03
CA ASP A 160 -0.79 57.90 -4.23
C ASP A 160 -0.17 58.18 -5.60
N LEU A 161 -1.04 58.36 -6.59
CA LEU A 161 -0.64 58.59 -7.97
C LEU A 161 -1.17 59.96 -8.39
N ASN A 162 -0.30 60.84 -8.88
CA ASN A 162 -0.65 62.20 -9.30
C ASN A 162 -1.43 62.97 -8.20
N ASN A 163 -0.96 62.88 -6.95
CA ASN A 163 -1.59 63.47 -5.75
C ASN A 163 -3.01 62.94 -5.46
N GLN A 164 -3.34 61.74 -5.93
CA GLN A 164 -4.59 61.05 -5.60
C GLN A 164 -4.30 59.83 -4.75
N ALA A 165 -4.44 60.00 -3.44
CA ALA A 165 -4.33 58.93 -2.46
C ALA A 165 -5.60 58.06 -2.43
N ARG A 166 -5.41 56.74 -2.53
CA ARG A 166 -6.46 55.73 -2.41
C ARG A 166 -5.94 54.49 -1.70
N ALA A 167 -6.83 53.83 -0.96
CA ALA A 167 -6.57 52.52 -0.37
C ALA A 167 -7.60 51.53 -0.92
N ILE A 168 -7.12 50.40 -1.44
CA ILE A 168 -7.92 49.38 -2.11
C ILE A 168 -7.74 48.07 -1.35
N ARG A 169 -8.81 47.53 -0.76
CA ARG A 169 -8.80 46.14 -0.23
C ARG A 169 -8.73 45.18 -1.41
N LEU A 170 -7.70 44.33 -1.43
CA LEU A 170 -7.47 43.35 -2.50
C LEU A 170 -8.13 42.02 -2.18
N GLU A 171 -8.00 41.56 -0.93
CA GLU A 171 -8.62 40.33 -0.46
C GLU A 171 -8.76 40.30 1.05
N SER A 172 -9.81 39.60 1.53
CA SER A 172 -9.87 39.11 2.90
C SER A 172 -10.43 37.70 2.92
N THR A 173 -9.73 36.81 3.61
CA THR A 173 -10.09 35.39 3.69
C THR A 173 -9.90 34.90 5.11
N TRP A 174 -10.89 34.18 5.62
CA TRP A 174 -10.78 33.36 6.81
C TRP A 174 -10.66 31.89 6.40
N THR A 175 -9.71 31.16 6.98
CA THR A 175 -9.41 29.76 6.66
C THR A 175 -9.41 28.93 7.93
N ARG A 176 -10.07 27.77 7.89
CA ARG A 176 -10.02 26.76 8.94
C ARG A 176 -9.70 25.40 8.35
N ASP A 177 -8.56 24.84 8.76
CA ASP A 177 -8.10 23.53 8.34
C ASP A 177 -8.64 22.44 9.28
N LYS A 178 -9.01 21.30 8.70
CA LYS A 178 -9.38 20.08 9.41
C LYS A 178 -8.45 18.94 8.96
N PRO A 179 -7.25 18.83 9.57
CA PRO A 179 -6.21 17.91 9.08
C PRO A 179 -6.64 16.45 9.03
N MET A 180 -7.41 15.99 10.03
CA MET A 180 -7.89 14.61 10.11
C MET A 180 -8.95 14.28 9.06
N GLU A 181 -9.66 15.29 8.56
CA GLU A 181 -10.63 15.13 7.46
C GLU A 181 -9.99 15.43 6.09
N LEU A 182 -8.73 15.89 6.06
CA LEU A 182 -8.05 16.41 4.87
C LEU A 182 -8.86 17.49 4.12
N THR A 183 -9.64 18.28 4.87
CA THR A 183 -10.47 19.35 4.32
C THR A 183 -10.05 20.72 4.84
N ARG A 184 -10.35 21.75 4.04
CA ARG A 184 -10.13 23.15 4.37
C ARG A 184 -11.40 23.93 4.07
N LEU A 185 -11.88 24.68 5.06
CA LEU A 185 -12.93 25.66 4.89
C LEU A 185 -12.30 27.04 4.65
N ARG A 186 -12.77 27.75 3.62
CA ARG A 186 -12.41 29.15 3.36
C ARG A 186 -13.69 29.97 3.25
N PHE A 187 -13.68 31.14 3.86
CA PHE A 187 -14.77 32.11 3.81
C PHE A 187 -14.21 33.49 3.44
N GLY A 188 -14.88 34.19 2.53
CA GLY A 188 -14.46 35.47 1.98
C GLY A 188 -13.94 35.33 0.55
N ASP A 189 -12.90 36.07 0.21
CA ASP A 189 -12.34 36.02 -1.14
C ASP A 189 -11.54 34.73 -1.34
N ALA A 190 -11.84 34.00 -2.41
CA ALA A 190 -11.17 32.74 -2.73
C ALA A 190 -11.04 32.55 -4.24
N ILE A 191 -10.15 31.63 -4.62
CA ILE A 191 -9.99 31.14 -5.99
C ILE A 191 -10.32 29.64 -5.96
N SER A 192 -11.20 29.21 -6.87
CA SER A 192 -11.56 27.79 -7.00
C SER A 192 -10.36 26.95 -7.47
N GLY A 193 -10.37 25.66 -7.15
CA GLY A 193 -9.42 24.72 -7.74
C GLY A 193 -9.65 24.59 -9.25
N ALA A 194 -8.59 24.22 -9.99
CA ALA A 194 -8.73 23.81 -11.38
C ALA A 194 -9.58 22.52 -11.44
N SER A 195 -10.54 22.48 -12.36
CA SER A 195 -11.46 21.37 -12.54
C SER A 195 -11.35 20.82 -13.96
N SER A 196 -11.68 19.54 -14.15
CA SER A 196 -11.82 18.95 -15.49
C SER A 196 -12.94 19.58 -16.32
N TRP A 197 -13.81 20.39 -15.71
CA TRP A 197 -14.96 21.03 -16.34
C TRP A 197 -14.79 22.56 -16.51
N GLY A 198 -13.66 23.13 -16.09
CA GLY A 198 -13.43 24.58 -16.21
C GLY A 198 -12.17 25.09 -15.51
N GLY A 199 -11.78 26.32 -15.85
CA GLY A 199 -10.66 27.02 -15.24
C GLY A 199 -10.92 27.51 -13.81
N MET A 200 -9.89 28.08 -13.20
CA MET A 200 -10.01 28.70 -11.86
C MET A 200 -10.85 29.97 -11.92
N VAL A 201 -11.72 30.16 -10.94
CA VAL A 201 -12.59 31.34 -10.83
C VAL A 201 -12.33 32.02 -9.49
N ARG A 202 -12.24 33.35 -9.50
CA ARG A 202 -12.19 34.17 -8.27
C ARG A 202 -13.61 34.52 -7.85
N PHE A 203 -13.94 34.31 -6.58
CA PHE A 203 -15.27 34.55 -6.02
C PHE A 203 -15.17 35.02 -4.57
N GLY A 204 -16.30 35.50 -4.03
CA GLY A 204 -16.48 35.80 -2.61
C GLY A 204 -17.61 34.95 -2.03
N GLY A 205 -17.35 34.19 -0.98
CA GLY A 205 -18.33 33.30 -0.34
C GLY A 205 -17.77 32.48 0.81
#